data_AF-A0A531MIE6-F1
#
_entry.id   AF-A0A531MIE6-F1
#
_cell.length_a   1.000
_cell.length_b   1.000
_cell.length_c   1.000
_cell.angle_alpha   90.00
_cell.angle_beta   90.00
_cell.angle_gamma   90.00
#
_symmetry.space_group_name_H-M   'P 1'
#
loop_
_entity.id
_entity.type
_entity.pdbx_description
1 polymer ?
#
loop_
_entity_poly.entity_id
_entity_poly.type
_entity_poly.pdbx_seq_one_letter_code
_entity_poly.pdbx_strand_id
1 'polypeptide(L)'
;MDDIIRSLGFLCLGSRFKRIGEQLQADTQRVLDELEVRVQSSQYPLLAALDRLGPLPVGELAQSVGIAQPGVTRSVALLAELGLV
;
A
#
# COMPACT_ATOMS: atom_id res chain seq x y z
N MET A 1 -25.55 -13.33 -7.53
CA MET A 1 -25.60 -12.71 -6.20
C MET A 1 -25.64 -11.21 -6.42
N ASP A 2 -26.63 -10.52 -5.84
CA ASP A 2 -26.77 -9.07 -6.03
C ASP A 2 -25.65 -8.31 -5.29
N ASP A 3 -25.02 -7.36 -5.97
CA ASP A 3 -24.00 -6.50 -5.37
C ASP A 3 -24.65 -5.33 -4.64
N ILE A 4 -24.89 -5.51 -3.33
CA ILE A 4 -25.51 -4.51 -2.46
C ILE A 4 -24.72 -3.19 -2.40
N ILE A 5 -23.39 -3.25 -2.55
CA ILE A 5 -22.53 -2.06 -2.56
C ILE A 5 -22.77 -1.24 -3.82
N ARG A 6 -23.06 -1.90 -4.94
CA ARG A 6 -23.42 -1.23 -6.20
C ARG A 6 -24.83 -0.64 -6.16
N SER A 7 -25.79 -1.32 -5.53
CA SER A 7 -27.19 -0.87 -5.50
C SER A 7 -27.41 0.39 -4.66
N LEU A 8 -26.56 0.67 -3.67
CA LEU A 8 -26.64 1.84 -2.80
C LEU A 8 -26.04 3.13 -3.41
N GLY A 9 -25.58 3.09 -4.66
CA GLY A 9 -25.15 4.27 -5.39
C GLY A 9 -23.98 5.00 -4.73
N PHE A 10 -24.14 6.30 -4.46
CA PHE A 10 -23.09 7.13 -3.86
C PHE A 10 -22.87 6.89 -2.37
N LEU A 11 -23.83 6.30 -1.65
CA LEU A 11 -23.66 5.98 -0.22
C LEU A 11 -22.50 5.03 0.02
N CYS A 12 -22.19 4.16 -0.95
CA CYS A 12 -21.09 3.20 -0.88
C CYS A 12 -19.91 3.55 -1.79
N LEU A 13 -19.76 4.82 -2.19
CA LEU A 13 -18.69 5.24 -3.09
C LEU A 13 -17.29 4.92 -2.53
N GLY A 14 -17.06 5.18 -1.24
CA GLY A 14 -15.80 4.86 -0.57
C GLY A 14 -15.46 3.36 -0.63
N SER A 15 -16.45 2.49 -0.38
CA SER A 15 -16.27 1.03 -0.48
C SER A 15 -15.96 0.58 -1.91
N ARG A 16 -16.56 1.23 -2.92
CA ARG A 16 -16.27 0.94 -4.33
C ARG A 16 -14.86 1.35 -4.71
N PHE A 17 -14.40 2.52 -4.27
CA PHE A 17 -13.01 2.93 -4.47
C PHE A 17 -12.03 2.02 -3.75
N LYS A 18 -12.36 1.55 -2.54
CA LYS A 18 -11.56 0.54 -1.84
C LYS A 18 -11.42 -0.74 -2.67
N ARG A 19 -12.52 -1.30 -3.19
CA ARG A 19 -12.49 -2.50 -4.06
C ARG A 19 -11.61 -2.30 -5.30
N ILE A 20 -11.72 -1.13 -5.95
CA ILE A 20 -10.88 -0.79 -7.11
C ILE A 20 -9.40 -0.74 -6.70
N GLY A 21 -9.08 -0.05 -5.59
CA GLY A 21 -7.72 0.04 -5.07
C GLY A 21 -7.12 -1.32 -4.71
N GLU A 22 -7.90 -2.19 -4.05
CA GLU A 22 -7.50 -3.56 -3.73
C GLU A 22 -7.22 -4.38 -4.99
N GLN A 23 -8.07 -4.27 -6.02
CA GLN A 23 -7.85 -4.93 -7.30
C GLN A 23 -6.58 -4.42 -7.99
N LEU A 24 -6.36 -3.11 -8.05
CA LEU A 24 -5.16 -2.52 -8.64
C LEU A 24 -3.88 -2.95 -7.90
N GLN A 25 -3.92 -3.05 -6.58
CA GLN A 25 -2.79 -3.55 -5.78
C GLN A 25 -2.51 -5.02 -6.04
N ALA A 26 -3.55 -5.86 -6.17
CA ALA A 26 -3.40 -7.27 -6.53
C ALA A 26 -2.83 -7.44 -7.94
N ASP A 27 -3.28 -6.62 -8.90
CA ASP A 27 -2.78 -6.63 -10.27
C ASP A 27 -1.31 -6.20 -10.32
N THR A 28 -0.94 -5.18 -9.55
CA THR A 28 0.45 -4.76 -9.38
C THR A 28 1.29 -5.88 -8.74
N GLN A 29 0.76 -6.56 -7.73
CA GLN A 29 1.47 -7.67 -7.08
C GLN A 29 1.79 -8.78 -8.08
N ARG A 30 0.87 -9.12 -8.99
CA ARG A 30 1.11 -10.14 -10.03
C ARG A 30 2.29 -9.80 -10.94
N VAL A 31 2.52 -8.51 -11.23
CA VAL A 31 3.69 -8.06 -11.99
C VAL A 31 4.96 -8.12 -11.13
N LEU A 32 4.86 -7.75 -9.86
CA LEU A 32 5.99 -7.78 -8.93
C LEU A 32 6.44 -9.19 -8.57
N ASP A 33 5.55 -10.18 -8.62
CA ASP A 33 5.88 -11.59 -8.37
C ASP A 33 6.85 -12.17 -9.43
N GLU A 34 7.04 -11.48 -10.56
CA GLU A 34 8.06 -11.81 -11.56
C GLU A 34 9.47 -11.34 -11.15
N LEU A 35 9.58 -10.48 -10.12
CA LEU A 35 10.85 -10.00 -9.58
C LEU A 35 11.41 -10.96 -8.53
N GLU A 36 12.73 -11.03 -8.42
CA GLU A 36 13.39 -11.87 -7.41
C GLU A 36 13.15 -11.35 -5.98
N VAL A 37 12.96 -10.03 -5.83
CA VAL A 37 12.74 -9.40 -4.52
C VAL A 37 11.24 -9.45 -4.18
N ARG A 38 10.91 -10.17 -3.11
CA ARG A 38 9.52 -10.35 -2.66
C ARG A 38 9.04 -9.20 -1.78
N VAL A 39 8.83 -8.04 -2.38
CA VAL A 39 8.19 -6.88 -1.73
C VAL A 39 6.70 -6.84 -2.07
N GLN A 40 5.87 -6.53 -1.08
CA GLN A 40 4.44 -6.36 -1.32
C GLN A 40 4.16 -5.04 -2.05
N SER A 41 3.20 -5.01 -2.97
CA SER A 41 2.83 -3.82 -3.74
C SER A 41 2.48 -2.62 -2.86
N SER A 42 1.88 -2.87 -1.69
CA SER A 42 1.53 -1.86 -0.68
C SER A 42 2.73 -1.22 0.03
N GLN A 43 3.92 -1.85 -0.02
CA GLN A 43 5.14 -1.39 0.64
C GLN A 43 6.00 -0.50 -0.27
N TYR A 44 5.86 -0.62 -1.60
CA TYR A 44 6.61 0.17 -2.57
C TYR A 44 6.53 1.69 -2.38
N PRO A 45 5.39 2.29 -2.00
CA PRO A 45 5.35 3.73 -1.70
C PRO A 45 6.33 4.16 -0.61
N LEU A 46 6.60 3.31 0.38
CA LEU A 46 7.57 3.60 1.44
C LEU A 46 9.00 3.61 0.90
N LEU A 47 9.36 2.61 0.10
CA LEU A 47 10.67 2.55 -0.57
C LEU A 47 10.86 3.75 -1.51
N ALA A 48 9.84 4.10 -2.30
CA ALA A 48 9.89 5.25 -3.19
C ALA A 48 10.02 6.59 -2.44
N ALA A 49 9.42 6.71 -1.26
CA ALA A 49 9.57 7.87 -0.41
C ALA A 49 10.99 7.98 0.16
N LEU A 50 11.55 6.88 0.67
CA LEU A 50 12.93 6.83 1.18
C LEU A 50 13.98 7.08 0.08
N ASP A 51 13.77 6.54 -1.11
CA ASP A 51 14.63 6.78 -2.28
C ASP A 51 14.66 8.26 -2.67
N ARG A 52 13.51 8.94 -2.66
CA ARG A 52 13.39 10.34 -3.10
C ARG A 52 13.69 11.38 -2.02
N LEU A 53 13.32 11.11 -0.78
CA LEU A 53 13.37 12.06 0.33
C LEU A 53 14.53 11.77 1.29
N GLY A 54 15.20 10.63 1.11
CA GLY A 54 16.26 10.17 2.01
C GLY A 54 15.71 9.53 3.29
N PRO A 55 16.58 9.34 4.30
CA PRO A 55 16.18 8.77 5.59
C PRO A 55 15.13 9.62 6.29
N LEU A 56 14.01 9.00 6.68
CA LEU A 56 12.90 9.67 7.36
C LEU A 56 12.51 8.93 8.65
N PRO A 57 12.14 9.65 9.73
CA PRO A 57 11.43 9.05 10.85
C PRO A 57 10.12 8.41 10.40
N VAL A 58 9.70 7.31 11.05
CA VAL A 58 8.47 6.57 10.71
C VAL A 58 7.22 7.47 10.65
N GLY A 59 7.14 8.48 11.52
CA GLY A 59 6.04 9.46 11.51
C GLY A 59 6.02 10.34 10.27
N GLU A 60 7.18 10.82 9.82
CA GLU A 60 7.32 11.65 8.61
C GLU A 60 7.12 10.81 7.35
N LEU A 61 7.63 9.58 7.35
CA LEU A 61 7.38 8.62 6.28
C LEU A 61 5.87 8.38 6.11
N ALA A 62 5.14 8.15 7.21
CA ALA A 62 3.69 7.98 7.19
C ALA A 62 2.93 9.19 6.63
N GLN A 63 3.35 10.41 7.01
CA GLN A 63 2.79 11.64 6.46
C GLN A 63 3.06 11.78 4.97
N SER A 64 4.28 11.46 4.51
CA SER A 64 4.68 11.59 3.10
C SER A 64 3.86 10.71 2.15
N VAL A 65 3.45 9.51 2.60
CA VAL A 65 2.67 8.56 1.80
C VAL A 65 1.16 8.63 2.07
N GLY A 66 0.72 9.41 3.06
CA GLY A 66 -0.70 9.54 3.42
C GLY A 66 -1.31 8.27 4.04
N ILE A 67 -0.52 7.45 4.74
CA ILE A 67 -0.96 6.20 5.39
C ILE A 67 -0.87 6.35 6.91
N ALA A 68 -1.78 5.70 7.63
CA ALA A 68 -1.73 5.69 9.09
C ALA A 68 -0.44 5.03 9.63
N GLN A 69 0.20 5.68 10.61
CA GLN A 69 1.48 5.24 11.18
C GLN A 69 1.51 3.76 11.62
N PRO A 70 0.48 3.17 12.26
CA PRO A 70 0.54 1.75 12.64
C PRO A 70 0.76 0.81 11.46
N GLY A 71 0.22 1.13 10.28
CA GLY A 71 0.45 0.37 9.05
C GLY A 71 1.87 0.55 8.51
N VAL A 72 2.42 1.77 8.63
CA VAL A 72 3.79 2.07 8.22
C VAL A 72 4.80 1.38 9.13
N THR A 73 4.63 1.43 10.45
CA THR A 73 5.51 0.73 11.40
C THR A 73 5.63 -0.76 11.09
N ARG A 74 4.49 -1.43 10.83
CA ARG A 74 4.48 -2.85 10.45
C ARG A 74 5.21 -3.09 9.12
N SER A 75 4.98 -2.23 8.13
CA SER A 75 5.58 -2.37 6.81
C SER A 75 7.09 -2.14 6.84
N VAL A 76 7.57 -1.15 7.60
CA VAL A 76 8.99 -0.88 7.81
C VAL A 76 9.68 -2.06 8.48
N ALA A 77 9.06 -2.70 9.48
CA ALA A 77 9.63 -3.89 10.11
C ALA A 77 9.84 -5.03 9.11
N LEU A 78 8.85 -5.30 8.25
CA LEU A 78 8.94 -6.33 7.21
C LEU A 78 10.01 -5.99 6.15
N LEU A 79 10.13 -4.70 5.76
CA LEU A 79 11.17 -4.25 4.83
C LEU A 79 12.57 -4.37 5.45
N ALA A 80 12.71 -4.11 6.75
CA ALA A 80 13.97 -4.25 7.48
C ALA A 80 14.38 -5.72 7.60
N GLU A 81 13.43 -6.64 7.82
CA GLU A 81 13.69 -8.11 7.77
C GLU A 81 14.21 -8.56 6.39
N LEU A 82 13.81 -7.88 5.31
CA LEU A 82 14.31 -8.10 3.96
C LEU A 82 15.64 -7.37 3.66
N GLY A 83 16.15 -6.56 4.61
CA GLY A 83 17.37 -5.77 4.43
C GLY A 83 17.23 -4.61 3.44
N LEU A 84 16.01 -4.12 3.21
CA LEU A 84 15.72 -3.04 2.25
C LEU A 84 15.66 -1.64 2.88
N VAL A 85 15.53 -1.55 4.20
CA VAL A 85 15.51 -0.30 4.99
C VAL A 85 16.22 -0.47 6.33
#